data_AF-A0A077LCI5-F1
#
_entry.id   AF-A0A077LCI5-F1
#
_cell.length_a   1.000
_cell.length_b   1.000
_cell.length_c   1.000
_cell.angle_alpha   90.00
_cell.angle_beta   90.00
_cell.angle_gamma   90.00
#
_symmetry.space_group_name_H-M   'P 1'
#
loop_
_entity.id
_entity.type
_entity.pdbx_description
1 polymer ?
#
loop_
_entity_poly.entity_id
_entity_poly.type
_entity_poly.pdbx_seq_one_letter_code
_entity_poly.pdbx_strand_id
1 'polypeptide(L)'
;MRIDATSPIAALTGQQNPTRKSEADTQQFNVQAVQAQAALPTDKPTDSVKSENMYVKMARQSPDKAEETAYSLVNDSMKDPLLNISSWPVIRYSVSGQLVTDESNAYFQKLSADSLKLRTDLYNSEKAKGTSALEIVEKLVALNSSLPKSFQDMANWQA
;
A
#
# COMPACT_ATOMS: atom_id res chain seq x y z
N MET A 1 -24.87 -22.95 59.97
CA MET A 1 -23.78 -23.81 59.46
C MET A 1 -24.47 -25.10 59.02
N ARG A 2 -24.66 -25.41 57.73
CA ARG A 2 -23.73 -25.46 56.60
C ARG A 2 -24.49 -25.13 55.29
N ILE A 3 -23.78 -24.57 54.31
CA ILE A 3 -24.28 -24.23 52.97
C ILE A 3 -23.67 -25.27 52.03
N ASP A 4 -24.50 -26.04 51.32
CA ASP A 4 -24.05 -26.97 50.29
C ASP A 4 -24.20 -26.32 48.91
N ALA A 5 -23.08 -25.86 48.36
CA ALA A 5 -22.93 -25.46 46.97
C ALA A 5 -21.97 -26.47 46.31
N THR A 6 -22.48 -27.28 45.39
CA THR A 6 -21.66 -28.19 44.58
C THR A 6 -21.70 -27.74 43.12
N SER A 7 -20.72 -26.93 42.75
CA SER A 7 -20.28 -26.76 41.36
C SER A 7 -19.10 -27.70 41.10
N PRO A 8 -19.05 -28.44 39.99
CA PRO A 8 -17.79 -29.07 39.59
C PRO A 8 -16.94 -28.08 38.78
N ILE A 9 -15.80 -27.70 39.37
CA ILE A 9 -14.63 -27.14 38.68
C ILE A 9 -13.92 -28.30 38.00
N ALA A 10 -13.73 -28.24 36.68
CA ALA A 10 -12.77 -29.05 35.95
C ALA A 10 -11.66 -28.13 35.42
N ALA A 11 -10.46 -28.29 35.98
CA ALA A 11 -9.21 -27.75 35.46
C ALA A 11 -8.43 -28.88 34.77
N LEU A 12 -7.42 -28.46 33.99
CA LEU A 12 -6.45 -29.24 33.17
C LEU A 12 -6.93 -29.39 31.71
N THR A 13 -6.20 -28.98 30.67
CA THR A 13 -4.76 -28.79 30.48
C THR A 13 -4.50 -27.77 29.37
N GLY A 14 -3.37 -27.05 29.50
CA GLY A 14 -2.93 -26.09 28.49
C GLY A 14 -2.50 -26.74 27.18
N GLN A 15 -2.95 -26.16 26.08
CA GLN A 15 -2.11 -26.01 24.89
C GLN A 15 -1.84 -24.53 24.70
N GLN A 16 -0.63 -24.13 25.08
CA GLN A 16 0.00 -22.92 24.59
C GLN A 16 0.03 -23.03 23.05
N ASN A 17 -0.73 -22.17 22.38
CA ASN A 17 -0.57 -21.96 20.95
C ASN A 17 0.74 -21.15 20.79
N PRO A 18 1.79 -21.69 20.15
CA PRO A 18 3.06 -21.00 20.08
C PRO A 18 2.91 -19.78 19.17
N THR A 19 3.00 -18.59 19.79
CA THR A 19 3.50 -17.37 19.17
C THR A 19 2.84 -16.99 17.83
N ARG A 20 1.61 -16.46 17.86
CA ARG A 20 1.21 -15.48 16.83
C ARG A 20 1.93 -14.18 17.17
N LYS A 21 3.16 -14.01 16.69
CA LYS A 21 3.81 -12.70 16.67
C LYS A 21 2.85 -11.76 15.94
N SER A 22 2.45 -10.67 16.59
CA SER A 22 1.79 -9.57 15.89
C SER A 22 2.74 -9.12 14.78
N GLU A 23 2.35 -9.33 13.53
CA GLU A 23 3.06 -8.78 12.36
C GLU A 23 3.05 -7.23 12.34
N ALA A 24 2.41 -6.60 13.34
CA ALA A 24 2.34 -5.16 13.52
C ALA A 24 3.65 -4.53 14.06
N ASP A 25 4.56 -5.30 14.68
CA ASP A 25 5.72 -4.72 15.40
C ASP A 25 7.08 -4.81 14.67
N THR A 26 7.15 -5.17 13.38
CA THR A 26 8.46 -5.16 12.66
C THR A 26 8.38 -4.65 11.23
N GLN A 27 7.60 -3.60 10.98
CA GLN A 27 7.69 -2.86 9.72
C GLN A 27 8.02 -1.39 10.03
N GLN A 28 9.21 -1.17 10.64
CA GLN A 28 9.87 0.12 10.43
C GLN A 28 10.09 0.24 8.92
N PHE A 29 9.29 1.10 8.29
CA PHE A 29 9.36 1.40 6.87
C PHE A 29 10.70 2.08 6.61
N ASN A 30 11.74 1.28 6.33
CA ASN A 30 13.06 1.79 6.05
C ASN A 30 13.04 2.41 4.63
N VAL A 31 12.83 3.72 4.57
CA VAL A 31 12.89 4.53 3.35
C VAL A 31 14.21 4.34 2.58
N GLN A 32 15.32 4.00 3.24
CA GLN A 32 16.59 3.69 2.55
C GLN A 32 16.55 2.34 1.82
N ALA A 33 15.79 1.35 2.31
CA ALA A 33 15.65 0.05 1.63
C ALA A 33 14.83 0.16 0.34
N VAL A 34 13.86 1.09 0.28
CA VAL A 34 13.08 1.40 -0.92
C VAL A 34 13.92 2.19 -1.93
N GLN A 35 14.74 3.15 -1.45
CA GLN A 35 15.69 3.88 -2.30
C GLN A 35 16.80 2.98 -2.90
N ALA A 36 17.25 1.96 -2.16
CA ALA A 36 18.24 1.00 -2.65
C ALA A 36 17.71 0.06 -3.75
N GLN A 37 16.38 -0.15 -3.82
CA GLN A 37 15.72 -0.92 -4.89
C GLN A 37 15.44 -0.09 -6.15
N ALA A 38 15.70 1.22 -6.14
CA ALA A 38 15.64 2.07 -7.34
C ALA A 38 16.88 1.92 -8.25
N ALA A 39 17.87 1.09 -7.87
CA ALA A 39 18.91 0.64 -8.79
C ALA A 39 18.30 -0.40 -9.74
N LEU A 40 17.83 0.05 -10.91
CA LEU A 40 17.29 -0.79 -11.98
C LEU A 40 18.25 -1.94 -12.33
N PRO A 41 17.78 -3.20 -12.40
CA PRO A 41 18.41 -4.23 -13.21
C PRO A 41 18.27 -3.83 -14.69
N THR A 42 19.36 -3.86 -15.45
CA THR A 42 19.42 -3.49 -16.88
C THR A 42 18.93 -4.59 -17.84
N ASP A 43 18.17 -5.59 -17.38
CA ASP A 43 17.71 -6.65 -18.25
C ASP A 43 16.32 -6.39 -18.82
N LYS A 44 16.23 -6.50 -20.16
CA LYS A 44 15.01 -6.41 -20.96
C LYS A 44 13.88 -7.26 -20.33
N PRO A 45 12.63 -6.77 -20.29
CA PRO A 45 11.52 -7.57 -19.80
C PRO A 45 11.27 -8.76 -20.72
N THR A 46 11.42 -9.95 -20.17
CA THR A 46 11.00 -11.23 -20.74
C THR A 46 9.49 -11.39 -20.70
N ASP A 47 8.99 -12.08 -21.73
CA ASP A 47 7.61 -12.19 -22.15
C ASP A 47 6.63 -12.72 -21.09
N SER A 48 5.81 -11.82 -20.57
CA SER A 48 4.49 -12.08 -20.02
C SER A 48 3.69 -10.85 -20.43
N VAL A 49 2.69 -10.99 -21.29
CA VAL A 49 1.82 -9.87 -21.69
C VAL A 49 0.96 -9.49 -20.48
N LYS A 50 1.59 -8.86 -19.49
CA LYS A 50 0.91 -8.06 -18.47
C LYS A 50 0.26 -6.93 -19.25
N SER A 51 -1.05 -6.78 -19.12
CA SER A 51 -1.74 -5.59 -19.62
C SER A 51 -0.94 -4.38 -19.16
N GLU A 52 -0.53 -3.54 -20.11
CA GLU A 52 0.22 -2.32 -19.80
C GLU A 52 -0.54 -1.51 -18.75
N ASN A 53 0.17 -1.11 -17.69
CA ASN A 53 -0.38 -0.27 -16.64
C ASN A 53 -1.07 0.97 -17.25
N MET A 54 -2.29 1.29 -16.82
CA MET A 54 -3.08 2.34 -17.48
C MET A 54 -2.40 3.72 -17.44
N TYR A 55 -1.60 4.01 -16.40
CA TYR A 55 -0.86 5.27 -16.31
C TYR A 55 0.27 5.32 -17.34
N VAL A 56 1.01 4.23 -17.54
CA VAL A 56 2.05 4.16 -18.59
C VAL A 56 1.42 4.29 -19.98
N LYS A 57 0.28 3.63 -20.20
CA LYS A 57 -0.48 3.76 -21.46
C LYS A 57 -0.94 5.20 -21.71
N MET A 58 -1.41 5.91 -20.69
CA MET A 58 -1.79 7.33 -20.78
C MET A 58 -0.57 8.21 -21.10
N ALA A 59 0.54 8.01 -20.39
CA ALA A 59 1.76 8.79 -20.56
C ALA A 59 2.36 8.64 -21.96
N ARG A 60 2.21 7.49 -22.62
CA ARG A 60 2.70 7.27 -23.99
C ARG A 60 1.93 8.02 -25.08
N GLN A 61 0.76 8.59 -24.76
CA GLN A 61 -0.06 9.30 -25.76
C GLN A 61 0.62 10.58 -26.27
N SER A 62 1.27 11.33 -25.40
CA SER A 62 2.00 12.56 -25.74
C SER A 62 2.88 13.01 -24.56
N PRO A 63 3.88 13.88 -24.81
CA PRO A 63 4.65 14.51 -23.73
C PRO A 63 3.77 15.24 -22.69
N ASP A 64 2.72 15.94 -23.14
CA ASP A 64 1.79 16.62 -22.24
C ASP A 64 1.02 15.63 -21.36
N LYS A 65 0.58 14.50 -21.92
CA LYS A 65 -0.08 13.43 -21.17
C LYS A 65 0.86 12.76 -20.18
N ALA A 66 2.14 12.63 -20.52
CA ALA A 66 3.14 12.13 -19.59
C ALA A 66 3.34 13.08 -18.39
N GLU A 67 3.43 14.39 -18.61
CA GLU A 67 3.56 15.38 -17.52
C GLU A 67 2.29 15.42 -16.64
N GLU A 68 1.10 15.43 -17.24
CA GLU A 68 -0.18 15.36 -16.52
C GLU A 68 -0.27 14.09 -15.67
N THR A 69 0.08 12.95 -16.25
CA THR A 69 0.04 11.66 -15.55
C THR A 69 1.06 11.61 -14.41
N ALA A 70 2.29 12.11 -14.61
CA ALA A 70 3.29 12.19 -13.57
C ALA A 70 2.83 13.07 -12.40
N TYR A 71 2.25 14.24 -12.70
CA TYR A 71 1.71 15.14 -11.70
C TYR A 71 0.56 14.50 -10.91
N SER A 72 -0.39 13.84 -11.60
CA SER A 72 -1.51 13.15 -10.95
C SER A 72 -1.03 11.98 -10.07
N LEU A 73 -0.04 11.21 -10.52
CA LEU A 73 0.54 10.15 -9.70
C LEU A 73 1.14 10.69 -8.39
N VAL A 74 1.81 11.84 -8.41
CA VAL A 74 2.35 12.44 -7.18
C VAL A 74 1.22 12.90 -6.25
N ASN A 75 0.25 13.66 -6.76
CA ASN A 75 -0.70 14.42 -5.95
C ASN A 75 -2.02 13.67 -5.63
N ASP A 76 -2.47 12.80 -6.52
CA ASP A 76 -3.79 12.17 -6.43
C ASP A 76 -3.73 10.68 -6.13
N SER A 77 -2.63 10.00 -6.48
CA SER A 77 -2.57 8.55 -6.30
C SER A 77 -2.51 8.17 -4.82
N MET A 78 -3.33 7.19 -4.45
CA MET A 78 -3.32 6.52 -3.14
C MET A 78 -3.49 7.46 -1.93
N LYS A 79 -4.06 8.65 -2.13
CA LYS A 79 -4.27 9.66 -1.08
C LYS A 79 -5.39 9.28 -0.10
N ASP A 80 -6.47 8.70 -0.64
CA ASP A 80 -7.68 8.34 0.07
C ASP A 80 -7.97 6.85 -0.07
N PRO A 81 -8.52 6.18 0.95
CA PRO A 81 -8.90 4.79 0.84
C PRO A 81 -10.21 4.65 0.06
N LEU A 82 -10.37 3.55 -0.67
CA LEU A 82 -11.65 3.22 -1.27
C LEU A 82 -12.53 2.47 -0.27
N LEU A 83 -13.65 3.10 0.12
CA LEU A 83 -14.54 2.60 1.15
C LEU A 83 -15.86 2.07 0.57
N ASN A 84 -16.32 0.95 1.13
CA ASN A 84 -17.63 0.39 0.89
C ASN A 84 -18.56 0.76 2.06
N ILE A 85 -19.59 1.55 1.73
CA ILE A 85 -20.59 2.08 2.67
C ILE A 85 -21.97 1.42 2.51
N SER A 86 -22.08 0.34 1.72
CA SER A 86 -23.36 -0.31 1.44
C SER A 86 -24.06 -0.90 2.67
N SER A 87 -23.31 -1.13 3.75
CA SER A 87 -23.78 -1.75 5.00
C SER A 87 -23.76 -0.77 6.18
N TRP A 88 -24.02 0.51 5.93
CA TRP A 88 -24.02 1.56 6.96
C TRP A 88 -24.80 1.15 8.23
N PRO A 89 -24.26 1.37 9.46
CA PRO A 89 -23.06 2.15 9.78
C PRO A 89 -21.73 1.39 9.70
N VAL A 90 -21.73 0.13 9.24
CA VAL A 90 -20.50 -0.67 9.12
C VAL A 90 -19.77 -0.32 7.82
N ILE A 91 -18.58 0.26 7.94
CA ILE A 91 -17.73 0.65 6.80
C ILE A 91 -16.62 -0.37 6.61
N ARG A 92 -16.34 -0.72 5.35
CA ARG A 92 -15.28 -1.67 4.97
C ARG A 92 -14.38 -1.07 3.89
N TYR A 93 -13.14 -1.53 3.80
CA TYR A 93 -12.33 -1.28 2.59
C TYR A 93 -12.94 -2.05 1.42
N SER A 94 -13.12 -1.38 0.28
CA SER A 94 -13.86 -1.94 -0.86
C SER A 94 -13.20 -3.19 -1.45
N VAL A 95 -11.86 -3.26 -1.44
CA VAL A 95 -11.12 -4.38 -2.02
C VAL A 95 -11.04 -5.56 -1.07
N SER A 96 -10.58 -5.34 0.17
CA SER A 96 -10.35 -6.44 1.12
C SER A 96 -11.60 -6.86 1.89
N GLY A 97 -12.64 -6.03 1.95
CA GLY A 97 -13.83 -6.26 2.77
C GLY A 97 -13.57 -6.16 4.29
N GLN A 98 -12.34 -5.84 4.69
CA GLN A 98 -11.97 -5.66 6.10
C GLN A 98 -12.69 -4.44 6.67
N LEU A 99 -13.05 -4.52 7.95
CA LEU A 99 -13.64 -3.39 8.66
C LEU A 99 -12.65 -2.23 8.73
N VAL A 100 -13.17 -1.02 8.57
CA VAL A 100 -12.42 0.18 8.93
C VAL A 100 -12.46 0.31 10.44
N THR A 101 -11.28 0.29 11.07
CA THR A 101 -11.07 0.55 12.49
C THR A 101 -10.18 1.77 12.66
N ASP A 102 -10.09 2.32 13.87
CA ASP A 102 -9.16 3.42 14.16
C ASP A 102 -7.71 3.03 13.85
N GLU A 103 -7.33 1.80 14.16
CA GLU A 103 -6.01 1.24 13.87
C GLU A 103 -5.74 1.15 12.36
N SER A 104 -6.69 0.60 11.58
CA SER A 104 -6.51 0.47 10.13
C SER A 104 -6.48 1.84 9.44
N ASN A 105 -7.27 2.79 9.92
CA ASN A 105 -7.27 4.16 9.42
C ASN A 105 -5.95 4.86 9.75
N ALA A 106 -5.45 4.77 10.98
CA ALA A 106 -4.15 5.34 11.36
C ALA A 106 -3.00 4.75 10.53
N TYR A 107 -3.01 3.43 10.30
CA TYR A 107 -2.07 2.77 9.40
C TYR A 107 -2.11 3.35 7.98
N PHE A 108 -3.30 3.49 7.41
CA PHE A 108 -3.47 4.05 6.07
C PHE A 108 -2.96 5.49 5.99
N GLN A 109 -3.32 6.35 6.94
CA GLN A 109 -2.92 7.75 6.96
C GLN A 109 -1.39 7.90 7.03
N LYS A 110 -0.73 7.10 7.87
CA LYS A 110 0.74 7.10 7.96
C LYS A 110 1.37 6.73 6.62
N LEU A 111 0.96 5.61 6.01
CA LEU A 111 1.53 5.18 4.73
C LEU A 111 1.17 6.10 3.56
N SER A 112 -0.02 6.72 3.58
CA SER A 112 -0.40 7.73 2.60
C SER A 112 0.57 8.92 2.65
N ALA A 113 0.84 9.46 3.84
CA ALA A 113 1.81 10.55 4.03
C ALA A 113 3.25 10.15 3.64
N ASP A 114 3.71 8.99 4.10
CA ASP A 114 5.05 8.48 3.77
C ASP A 114 5.21 8.26 2.25
N SER A 115 4.18 7.71 1.60
CA SER A 115 4.19 7.47 0.15
C SER A 115 4.12 8.75 -0.67
N LEU A 116 3.37 9.77 -0.23
CA LEU A 116 3.35 11.09 -0.85
C LEU A 116 4.75 11.72 -0.82
N LYS A 117 5.43 11.65 0.33
CA LYS A 117 6.81 12.13 0.44
C LYS A 117 7.73 11.40 -0.54
N LEU A 118 7.66 10.07 -0.61
CA LEU A 118 8.47 9.28 -1.54
C LEU A 118 8.22 9.63 -3.01
N ARG A 119 6.95 9.74 -3.43
CA ARG A 119 6.60 10.14 -4.80
C ARG A 119 7.09 11.54 -5.13
N THR A 120 6.94 12.47 -4.20
CA THR A 120 7.38 13.87 -4.37
C THR A 120 8.90 13.95 -4.51
N ASP A 121 9.64 13.26 -3.63
CA ASP A 121 11.11 13.21 -3.67
C ASP A 121 11.60 12.59 -4.99
N LEU A 122 11.00 11.46 -5.41
CA LEU A 122 11.32 10.80 -6.67
C LEU A 122 11.07 11.76 -7.85
N TYR A 123 9.87 12.33 -7.95
CA TYR A 123 9.49 13.25 -9.03
C TYR A 123 10.46 14.43 -9.13
N ASN A 124 10.71 15.13 -8.03
CA ASN A 124 11.61 16.28 -8.01
C ASN A 124 13.04 15.91 -8.39
N SER A 125 13.54 14.77 -7.88
CA SER A 125 14.90 14.30 -8.18
C SER A 125 15.08 13.94 -9.66
N GLU A 126 14.08 13.32 -10.28
CA GLU A 126 14.12 12.93 -11.69
C GLU A 126 13.91 14.13 -12.62
N LYS A 127 13.02 15.07 -12.27
CA LYS A 127 12.89 16.33 -13.01
C LYS A 127 14.20 17.12 -13.01
N ALA A 128 14.91 17.17 -11.88
CA ALA A 128 16.20 17.85 -11.79
C ALA A 128 17.29 17.21 -12.67
N LYS A 129 17.20 15.89 -12.93
CA LYS A 129 18.11 15.17 -13.84
C LYS A 129 17.78 15.40 -15.33
N GLY A 130 16.64 16.01 -15.65
CA GLY A 130 16.13 16.08 -17.02
C GLY A 130 15.53 14.77 -17.51
N THR A 131 15.15 13.87 -16.60
CA THR A 131 14.45 12.61 -16.95
C THR A 131 13.13 12.93 -17.67
N SER A 132 12.82 12.17 -18.72
CA SER A 132 11.57 12.35 -19.46
C SER A 132 10.35 12.07 -18.56
N ALA A 133 9.25 12.79 -18.79
CA ALA A 133 8.03 12.59 -18.01
C ALA A 133 7.49 11.15 -18.10
N LEU A 134 7.64 10.49 -19.26
CA LEU A 134 7.25 9.09 -19.44
C LEU A 134 8.05 8.16 -18.51
N GLU A 135 9.36 8.33 -18.46
CA GLU A 135 10.22 7.54 -17.56
C GLU A 135 9.91 7.85 -16.08
N ILE A 136 9.58 9.10 -15.75
CA ILE A 136 9.11 9.47 -14.40
C ILE A 136 7.81 8.73 -14.04
N VAL A 137 6.86 8.63 -14.97
CA VAL A 137 5.63 7.84 -14.77
C VAL A 137 5.94 6.37 -14.52
N GLU A 138 6.81 5.75 -15.33
CA GLU A 138 7.20 4.35 -15.15
C GLU A 138 7.83 4.11 -13.77
N LYS A 139 8.70 5.03 -13.31
CA LYS A 139 9.30 4.97 -11.95
C LYS A 139 8.27 5.16 -10.84
N LEU A 140 7.33 6.08 -10.98
CA LEU A 140 6.26 6.31 -10.00
C LEU A 140 5.30 5.12 -9.90
N VAL A 141 4.94 4.51 -11.03
CA VAL A 141 4.12 3.28 -11.07
C VAL A 141 4.84 2.13 -10.39
N ALA A 142 6.14 1.95 -10.66
CA ALA A 142 6.96 0.94 -10.01
C ALA A 142 7.07 1.17 -8.49
N LEU A 143 7.28 2.42 -8.06
CA LEU A 143 7.30 2.79 -6.64
C LEU A 143 5.97 2.44 -5.97
N ASN A 144 4.83 2.87 -6.52
CA ASN A 144 3.52 2.57 -5.94
C ASN A 144 3.24 1.06 -5.87
N SER A 145 3.66 0.31 -6.89
CA SER A 145 3.51 -1.14 -6.95
C SER A 145 4.43 -1.89 -5.97
N SER A 146 5.47 -1.23 -5.45
CA SER A 146 6.38 -1.76 -4.43
C SER A 146 5.88 -1.55 -2.98
N LEU A 147 4.86 -0.71 -2.78
CA LEU A 147 4.31 -0.44 -1.45
C LEU A 147 3.61 -1.68 -0.84
N PRO A 148 3.36 -1.74 0.47
CA PRO A 148 2.71 -2.89 1.10
C PRO A 148 1.37 -3.23 0.43
N LYS A 149 1.13 -4.52 0.14
CA LYS A 149 -0.08 -4.97 -0.57
C LYS A 149 -1.37 -4.55 0.14
N SER A 150 -1.39 -4.61 1.47
CA SER A 150 -2.50 -4.13 2.30
C SER A 150 -2.82 -2.65 2.04
N PHE A 151 -1.81 -1.79 1.93
CA PHE A 151 -1.98 -0.38 1.60
C PHE A 151 -2.47 -0.19 0.16
N GLN A 152 -1.93 -0.96 -0.80
CA GLN A 152 -2.42 -0.96 -2.17
C GLN A 152 -3.90 -1.33 -2.26
N ASP A 153 -4.34 -2.35 -1.50
CA ASP A 153 -5.75 -2.76 -1.45
C ASP A 153 -6.65 -1.68 -0.84
N MET A 154 -6.20 -1.05 0.25
CA MET A 154 -6.93 0.06 0.88
C MET A 154 -7.08 1.25 -0.09
N ALA A 155 -6.02 1.57 -0.85
CA ALA A 155 -5.99 2.66 -1.83
C ALA A 155 -6.62 2.28 -3.19
N ASN A 156 -7.04 1.03 -3.38
CA ASN A 156 -7.46 0.48 -4.68
C ASN A 156 -6.42 0.73 -5.80
N TRP A 157 -5.13 0.58 -5.48
CA TRP A 157 -4.07 0.62 -6.47
C TRP A 157 -4.05 -0.68 -7.29
N GLN A 158 -4.13 -0.56 -8.61
CA GLN A 158 -4.07 -1.66 -9.54
C GLN A 158 -2.95 -1.37 -10.54
N ALA A 159 -1.93 -2.22 -10.53
CA ALA A 159 -0.74 -2.10 -11.36
C ALA A 159 -0.89 -2.87 -12.67
#